data_AF-A0A412EL88-F1
#
_entry.id   AF-A0A412EL88-F1
#
_cell.length_a   1.000
_cell.length_b   1.000
_cell.length_c   1.000
_cell.angle_alpha   90.00
_cell.angle_beta   90.00
_cell.angle_gamma   90.00
#
_symmetry.space_group_name_H-M   'P 1'
#
loop_
_entity.id
_entity.type
_entity.pdbx_description
1 polymer ?
#
loop_
_entity_poly.entity_id
_entity_poly.type
_entity_poly.pdbx_seq_one_letter_code
_entity_poly.pdbx_strand_id
1 'polypeptide(L)'
;MPAKTNLIMTNDIQVTAREIDFVTRFERNWQHLRDILGIMRPIKKQPGAVLKSKYAEGTLQSGNVGEGEEIPYSKFTVKEKNYAEMTIEKYAKAVSIEAIKDHGYENAVQMTDDEFLFQLQTDVTGRFYDYLKTGTLTSTETTFQMALAMAKGRVENKFKQMHRNVTGVVGFVNILDVYEYLGAAEITIQNQFGFQYMKDFMGFNTIFLLSDSEIPRGQVIATPVDNIVLYYVDPNESDFARAGLVYTVSGETNLIGFHTQGNYHTAVSEAFAVMGLTLFAEYIDAIAVITIDETPTLGTLTVNSVAGTESGDTKITVNPAKENVNNVYKYKVATEAVTVGYGQNLRNWSTWDGKADITAATGQKITVVECDGTYKALNAGSASVTAK
;
A
#
# COMPACT_ATOMS: atom_id res chain seq x y z
N MET A 1 -25.71 -56.15 21.24
CA MET A 1 -26.75 -55.36 20.54
C MET A 1 -26.06 -54.59 19.43
N PRO A 2 -26.54 -54.63 18.18
CA PRO A 2 -25.99 -53.79 17.12
C PRO A 2 -26.27 -52.31 17.43
N ALA A 3 -25.34 -51.42 17.08
CA ALA A 3 -25.52 -49.98 17.23
C ALA A 3 -26.77 -49.52 16.44
N LYS A 4 -27.52 -48.54 16.99
CA LYS A 4 -28.74 -48.05 16.34
C LYS A 4 -28.44 -47.34 15.02
N THR A 5 -29.30 -47.56 14.03
CA THR A 5 -29.33 -46.81 12.76
C THR A 5 -29.53 -45.32 13.06
N ASN A 6 -28.69 -44.45 12.48
CA ASN A 6 -28.62 -42.98 12.71
C ASN A 6 -27.93 -42.51 14.02
N LEU A 7 -26.94 -43.25 14.52
CA LEU A 7 -26.07 -42.74 15.57
C LEU A 7 -25.06 -41.74 14.97
N ILE A 8 -25.08 -40.48 15.42
CA ILE A 8 -24.01 -39.51 15.11
C ILE A 8 -22.72 -40.05 15.74
N MET A 9 -21.74 -40.40 14.92
CA MET A 9 -20.45 -40.92 15.36
C MET A 9 -19.41 -39.80 15.41
N THR A 10 -18.28 -40.04 16.09
CA THR A 10 -17.16 -39.08 16.17
C THR A 10 -16.68 -38.62 14.78
N ASN A 11 -16.79 -39.48 13.76
CA ASN A 11 -16.48 -39.15 12.36
C ASN A 11 -17.42 -38.11 11.73
N ASP A 12 -18.70 -38.07 12.13
CA ASP A 12 -19.67 -37.09 11.60
C ASP A 12 -19.46 -35.69 12.17
N ILE A 13 -18.77 -35.59 13.32
CA ILE A 13 -18.45 -34.34 14.00
C ILE A 13 -17.09 -33.79 13.51
N GLN A 14 -16.19 -34.65 13.01
CA GLN A 14 -14.83 -34.26 12.58
C GLN A 14 -14.80 -33.40 11.31
N VAL A 15 -15.64 -33.66 10.32
CA VAL A 15 -15.66 -32.88 9.05
C VAL A 15 -16.09 -31.43 9.33
N THR A 16 -17.21 -31.26 10.06
CA THR A 16 -17.69 -29.93 10.45
C THR A 16 -16.71 -29.23 11.40
N ALA A 17 -16.09 -29.94 12.35
CA ALA A 17 -15.09 -29.35 13.24
C ALA A 17 -13.82 -28.90 12.49
N ARG A 18 -13.35 -29.69 11.51
CA ARG A 18 -12.21 -29.39 10.64
C ARG A 18 -12.47 -28.15 9.79
N GLU A 19 -13.65 -28.08 9.17
CA GLU A 19 -14.03 -26.92 8.37
C GLU A 19 -14.16 -25.65 9.22
N ILE A 20 -14.80 -25.76 10.39
CA ILE A 20 -14.91 -24.65 11.36
C ILE A 20 -13.53 -24.19 11.83
N ASP A 21 -12.61 -25.10 12.17
CA ASP A 21 -11.25 -24.73 12.60
C ASP A 21 -10.52 -23.95 11.50
N PHE A 22 -10.60 -24.41 10.25
CA PHE A 22 -9.98 -23.76 9.10
C PHE A 22 -10.45 -22.32 8.93
N VAL A 23 -11.76 -22.10 8.87
CA VAL A 23 -12.33 -20.75 8.67
C VAL A 23 -12.12 -19.86 9.90
N THR A 24 -12.22 -20.41 11.12
CA THR A 24 -12.00 -19.66 12.37
C THR A 24 -10.57 -19.17 12.48
N ARG A 25 -9.59 -20.02 12.13
CA ARG A 25 -8.16 -19.64 12.16
C ARG A 25 -7.85 -18.56 11.13
N PHE A 26 -8.43 -18.62 9.94
CA PHE A 26 -8.32 -17.56 8.93
C PHE A 26 -8.85 -16.23 9.47
N GLU A 27 -10.06 -16.23 10.02
CA GLU A 27 -10.71 -15.02 10.53
C GLU A 27 -10.02 -14.40 11.73
N ARG A 28 -9.52 -15.21 12.65
CA ARG A 28 -8.80 -14.72 13.83
C ARG A 28 -7.54 -13.96 13.42
N ASN A 29 -6.73 -14.51 12.51
CA ASN A 29 -5.55 -13.82 12.01
C ASN A 29 -5.92 -12.47 11.37
N TRP A 30 -7.04 -12.42 10.66
CA TRP A 30 -7.53 -11.20 10.05
C TRP A 30 -8.07 -10.17 11.04
N GLN A 31 -8.78 -10.62 12.09
CA GLN A 31 -9.22 -9.74 13.17
C GLN A 31 -8.02 -9.08 13.85
N HIS A 32 -6.95 -9.82 14.12
CA HIS A 32 -5.74 -9.24 14.70
C HIS A 32 -5.04 -8.27 13.77
N LEU A 33 -4.95 -8.59 12.47
CA LEU A 33 -4.45 -7.63 11.49
C LEU A 33 -5.29 -6.35 11.51
N ARG A 34 -6.62 -6.45 11.57
CA ARG A 34 -7.53 -5.29 11.69
C ARG A 34 -7.30 -4.48 12.96
N ASP A 35 -7.13 -5.15 14.08
CA ASP A 35 -6.90 -4.52 15.39
C ASP A 35 -5.56 -3.77 15.40
N ILE A 36 -4.51 -4.36 14.82
CA ILE A 36 -3.15 -3.78 14.80
C ILE A 36 -3.05 -2.64 13.75
N LEU A 37 -3.73 -2.76 12.61
CA LEU A 37 -3.82 -1.71 11.58
C LEU A 37 -4.68 -0.51 12.00
N GLY A 38 -5.38 -0.60 13.14
CA GLY A 38 -6.14 0.52 13.68
C GLY A 38 -7.46 0.76 12.93
N ILE A 39 -8.20 -0.32 12.67
CA ILE A 39 -9.55 -0.38 12.06
C ILE A 39 -9.52 -0.41 10.53
N MET A 40 -9.30 -1.60 9.99
CA MET A 40 -9.72 -1.92 8.62
C MET A 40 -11.23 -2.15 8.61
N ARG A 41 -11.98 -1.37 7.82
CA ARG A 41 -13.44 -1.53 7.69
C ARG A 41 -13.77 -2.60 6.65
N PRO A 42 -14.40 -3.74 7.02
CA PRO A 42 -14.88 -4.70 6.04
C PRO A 42 -16.13 -4.16 5.33
N ILE A 43 -16.17 -4.28 4.01
CA ILE A 43 -17.31 -3.89 3.18
C ILE A 43 -17.70 -5.06 2.28
N LYS A 44 -18.87 -5.65 2.56
CA LYS A 44 -19.44 -6.72 1.73
C LYS A 44 -19.80 -6.17 0.34
N LYS A 45 -19.47 -6.94 -0.69
CA LYS A 45 -19.76 -6.65 -2.10
C LYS A 45 -20.35 -7.88 -2.78
N GLN A 46 -21.08 -7.62 -3.85
CA GLN A 46 -21.54 -8.67 -4.76
C GLN A 46 -20.42 -9.02 -5.74
N PRO A 47 -20.37 -10.27 -6.25
CA PRO A 47 -19.49 -10.64 -7.36
C PRO A 47 -19.68 -9.70 -8.55
N GLY A 48 -18.59 -9.27 -9.18
CA GLY A 48 -18.58 -8.33 -10.31
C GLY A 48 -18.75 -6.86 -9.94
N ALA A 49 -18.84 -6.52 -8.64
CA ALA A 49 -18.93 -5.13 -8.22
C ALA A 49 -17.61 -4.40 -8.45
N VAL A 50 -17.63 -3.31 -9.23
CA VAL A 50 -16.47 -2.43 -9.39
C VAL A 50 -16.24 -1.64 -8.11
N LEU A 51 -15.04 -1.77 -7.57
CA LEU A 51 -14.53 -1.01 -6.44
C LEU A 51 -14.14 0.39 -6.88
N LYS A 52 -14.62 1.36 -6.12
CA LYS A 52 -14.45 2.78 -6.41
C LYS A 52 -13.97 3.51 -5.16
N SER A 53 -12.92 4.33 -5.30
CA SER A 53 -12.62 5.34 -4.26
C SER A 53 -13.47 6.58 -4.54
N LYS A 54 -13.97 7.20 -3.47
CA LYS A 54 -14.74 8.45 -3.54
C LYS A 54 -13.90 9.57 -2.95
N TYR A 55 -13.83 10.69 -3.64
CA TYR A 55 -13.23 11.91 -3.11
C TYR A 55 -14.12 13.10 -3.46
N ALA A 56 -14.13 14.11 -2.61
CA ALA A 56 -14.91 15.32 -2.83
C ALA A 56 -13.99 16.49 -3.19
N GLU A 57 -14.32 17.21 -4.26
CA GLU A 57 -13.66 18.45 -4.64
C GLU A 57 -14.68 19.56 -4.75
N GLY A 58 -14.30 20.76 -4.34
CA GLY A 58 -15.16 21.93 -4.49
C GLY A 58 -14.47 23.18 -4.00
N THR A 59 -15.07 24.32 -4.32
CA THR A 59 -14.57 25.64 -3.93
C THR A 59 -15.51 26.22 -2.91
N LEU A 60 -14.97 26.57 -1.74
CA LEU A 60 -15.69 27.32 -0.72
C LEU A 60 -15.96 28.74 -1.25
N GLN A 61 -17.23 29.14 -1.29
CA GLN A 61 -17.63 30.51 -1.61
C GLN A 61 -17.46 31.40 -0.37
N SER A 62 -17.08 32.66 -0.59
CA SER A 62 -16.95 33.64 0.50
C SER A 62 -18.31 33.96 1.10
N GLY A 63 -18.43 33.86 2.43
CA GLY A 63 -19.62 34.29 3.17
C GLY A 63 -19.61 35.78 3.55
N ASN A 64 -18.61 36.54 3.12
CA ASN A 64 -18.50 37.97 3.42
C ASN A 64 -19.43 38.78 2.50
N VAL A 65 -20.72 38.74 2.79
CA VAL A 65 -21.79 39.48 2.10
C VAL A 65 -22.34 40.60 2.99
N GLY A 66 -22.91 41.65 2.39
CA GLY A 66 -23.48 42.80 3.09
C GLY A 66 -24.72 42.45 3.92
N GLU A 67 -25.15 43.36 4.80
CA GLU A 67 -26.35 43.18 5.62
C GLU A 67 -27.60 43.05 4.72
N GLY A 68 -28.29 41.91 4.83
CA GLY A 68 -29.48 41.59 4.02
C GLY A 68 -29.20 40.89 2.69
N GLU A 69 -27.93 40.65 2.33
CA GLU A 69 -27.56 39.92 1.11
C GLU A 69 -27.58 38.40 1.31
N GLU A 70 -27.87 37.67 0.23
CA GLU A 70 -27.92 36.21 0.23
C GLU A 70 -26.51 35.60 0.22
N ILE A 71 -26.25 34.67 1.13
CA ILE A 71 -24.95 34.00 1.25
C ILE A 71 -24.82 32.99 0.10
N PRO A 72 -23.78 33.08 -0.74
CA PRO A 72 -23.60 32.17 -1.87
C PRO A 72 -23.32 30.73 -1.38
N TYR A 73 -24.01 29.76 -1.97
CA TYR A 73 -23.76 28.35 -1.66
C TYR A 73 -22.43 27.86 -2.21
N SER A 74 -21.68 27.13 -1.38
CA SER A 74 -20.51 26.38 -1.82
C SER A 74 -20.94 25.08 -2.50
N LYS A 75 -20.30 24.72 -3.61
CA LYS A 75 -20.58 23.49 -4.34
C LYS A 75 -19.40 22.53 -4.23
N PHE A 76 -19.69 21.34 -3.71
CA PHE A 76 -18.76 20.22 -3.65
C PHE A 76 -19.31 19.06 -4.49
N THR A 77 -18.44 18.43 -5.27
CA THR A 77 -18.81 17.30 -6.14
C THR A 77 -18.03 16.07 -5.68
N VAL A 78 -18.76 14.97 -5.46
CA VAL A 78 -18.14 13.67 -5.22
C VAL A 78 -17.72 13.08 -6.56
N LYS A 79 -16.43 12.81 -6.72
CA LYS A 79 -15.85 12.08 -7.85
C LYS A 79 -15.57 10.64 -7.43
N GLU A 80 -15.72 9.73 -8.38
CA GLU A 80 -15.41 8.31 -8.19
C GLU A 80 -14.30 7.91 -9.16
N LYS A 81 -13.33 7.11 -8.70
CA LYS A 81 -12.33 6.47 -9.56
C LYS A 81 -12.43 4.96 -9.39
N ASN A 82 -12.49 4.23 -10.50
CA ASN A 82 -12.53 2.76 -10.50
C ASN A 82 -11.13 2.22 -10.23
N TYR A 83 -11.01 1.15 -9.43
CA TYR A 83 -9.72 0.56 -9.05
C TYR A 83 -9.60 -0.94 -9.34
N ALA A 84 -10.63 -1.72 -9.04
CA ALA A 84 -10.68 -3.15 -9.35
C ALA A 84 -12.12 -3.64 -9.40
N GLU A 85 -12.31 -4.86 -9.87
CA GLU A 85 -13.59 -5.57 -9.81
C GLU A 85 -13.50 -6.67 -8.75
N MET A 86 -14.55 -6.81 -7.93
CA MET A 86 -14.63 -7.92 -6.98
C MET A 86 -14.85 -9.22 -7.74
N THR A 87 -13.91 -10.14 -7.62
CA THR A 87 -14.00 -11.48 -8.22
C THR A 87 -14.05 -12.56 -7.16
N ILE A 88 -14.60 -13.72 -7.54
CA ILE A 88 -14.57 -14.92 -6.71
C ILE A 88 -13.35 -15.74 -7.12
N GLU A 89 -12.52 -16.05 -6.14
CA GLU A 89 -11.33 -16.86 -6.25
C GLU A 89 -11.62 -18.25 -5.66
N LYS A 90 -11.17 -19.28 -6.37
CA LYS A 90 -11.47 -20.68 -6.04
C LYS A 90 -10.18 -21.45 -5.98
N TYR A 91 -10.00 -22.16 -4.88
CA TYR A 91 -8.84 -22.99 -4.62
C TYR A 91 -9.31 -24.38 -4.24
N ALA A 92 -8.58 -25.40 -4.67
CA ALA A 92 -8.90 -26.77 -4.36
C ALA A 92 -7.63 -27.57 -4.13
N LYS A 93 -7.70 -28.54 -3.23
CA LYS A 93 -6.70 -29.59 -3.08
C LYS A 93 -7.40 -30.93 -2.89
N ALA A 94 -6.65 -32.00 -3.13
CA ALA A 94 -7.12 -33.35 -2.90
C ALA A 94 -6.01 -34.21 -2.29
N VAL A 95 -6.38 -35.10 -1.37
CA VAL A 95 -5.49 -36.08 -0.74
C VAL A 95 -5.97 -37.47 -1.13
N SER A 96 -5.11 -38.27 -1.78
CA SER A 96 -5.51 -39.60 -2.24
C SER A 96 -5.66 -40.60 -1.10
N ILE A 97 -6.47 -41.63 -1.32
CA ILE A 97 -6.65 -42.70 -0.34
C ILE A 97 -5.35 -43.47 -0.08
N GLU A 98 -4.43 -43.55 -1.04
CA GLU A 98 -3.09 -44.14 -0.86
C GLU A 98 -2.25 -43.32 0.12
N ALA A 99 -2.25 -41.99 -0.01
CA ALA A 99 -1.54 -41.12 0.93
C ALA A 99 -2.14 -41.21 2.35
N ILE A 100 -3.47 -41.29 2.47
CA ILE A 100 -4.15 -41.50 3.75
C ILE A 100 -3.80 -42.87 4.34
N LYS A 101 -3.75 -43.91 3.51
CA LYS A 101 -3.37 -45.27 3.92
C LYS A 101 -1.94 -45.31 4.44
N ASP A 102 -1.00 -44.66 3.76
CA ASP A 102 0.43 -44.76 4.07
C ASP A 102 0.86 -43.83 5.22
N HIS A 103 0.21 -42.68 5.40
CA HIS A 103 0.60 -41.66 6.39
C HIS A 103 -0.43 -41.43 7.52
N GLY A 104 -1.63 -42.00 7.39
CA GLY A 104 -2.75 -41.76 8.30
C GLY A 104 -3.53 -40.49 7.93
N TYR A 105 -4.81 -40.47 8.30
CA TYR A 105 -5.71 -39.36 7.95
C TYR A 105 -5.24 -38.03 8.54
N GLU A 106 -4.94 -37.97 9.83
CA GLU A 106 -4.52 -36.73 10.51
C GLU A 106 -3.25 -36.15 9.85
N ASN A 107 -2.20 -36.95 9.64
CA ASN A 107 -0.96 -36.41 9.06
C ASN A 107 -1.12 -36.02 7.59
N ALA A 108 -1.78 -36.84 6.76
CA ALA A 108 -1.90 -36.55 5.34
C ALA A 108 -2.85 -35.38 5.06
N VAL A 109 -3.94 -35.28 5.82
CA VAL A 109 -5.02 -34.32 5.58
C VAL A 109 -4.81 -33.03 6.37
N GLN A 110 -4.57 -33.11 7.68
CA GLN A 110 -4.44 -31.93 8.55
C GLN A 110 -3.22 -31.10 8.19
N MET A 111 -2.04 -31.73 8.02
CA MET A 111 -0.82 -30.98 7.67
C MET A 111 -0.96 -30.25 6.32
N THR A 112 -1.64 -30.89 5.36
CA THR A 112 -1.85 -30.25 4.05
C THR A 112 -2.96 -29.20 4.09
N ASP A 113 -3.94 -29.30 5.00
CA ASP A 113 -4.89 -28.20 5.27
C ASP A 113 -4.21 -27.02 5.94
N ASP A 114 -3.32 -27.25 6.89
CA ASP A 114 -2.57 -26.20 7.57
C ASP A 114 -1.70 -25.41 6.58
N GLU A 115 -0.99 -26.13 5.71
CA GLU A 115 -0.20 -25.50 4.64
C GLU A 115 -1.09 -24.77 3.63
N PHE A 116 -2.25 -25.36 3.29
CA PHE A 116 -3.20 -24.71 2.39
C PHE A 116 -3.76 -23.42 2.98
N LEU A 117 -4.13 -23.44 4.26
CA LEU A 117 -4.55 -22.25 5.01
C LEU A 117 -3.46 -21.19 5.00
N PHE A 118 -2.21 -21.59 5.26
CA PHE A 118 -1.06 -20.68 5.26
C PHE A 118 -0.87 -20.01 3.90
N GLN A 119 -0.86 -20.77 2.80
CA GLN A 119 -0.68 -20.20 1.46
C GLN A 119 -1.80 -19.25 1.07
N LEU A 120 -3.05 -19.55 1.44
CA LEU A 120 -4.19 -18.66 1.22
C LEU A 120 -4.05 -17.35 2.02
N GLN A 121 -3.52 -17.42 3.24
CA GLN A 121 -3.24 -16.22 4.02
C GLN A 121 -2.10 -15.39 3.40
N THR A 122 -1.02 -16.04 3.00
CA THR A 122 0.14 -15.41 2.35
C THR A 122 -0.23 -14.75 1.03
N ASP A 123 -1.10 -15.35 0.22
CA ASP A 123 -1.57 -14.73 -1.02
C ASP A 123 -2.31 -13.41 -0.73
N VAL A 124 -3.24 -13.43 0.23
CA VAL A 124 -4.02 -12.25 0.59
C VAL A 124 -3.14 -11.14 1.19
N THR A 125 -2.22 -11.47 2.11
CA THR A 125 -1.31 -10.47 2.71
C THR A 125 -0.23 -10.00 1.73
N GLY A 126 0.28 -10.87 0.87
CA GLY A 126 1.25 -10.52 -0.17
C GLY A 126 0.70 -9.47 -1.12
N ARG A 127 -0.53 -9.66 -1.62
CA ARG A 127 -1.23 -8.68 -2.47
C ARG A 127 -1.41 -7.32 -1.78
N PHE A 128 -1.63 -7.33 -0.47
CA PHE A 128 -1.71 -6.11 0.32
C PHE A 128 -0.37 -5.36 0.39
N TYR A 129 0.72 -6.06 0.69
CA TYR A 129 2.04 -5.45 0.74
C TYR A 129 2.48 -4.94 -0.64
N ASP A 130 2.18 -5.67 -1.71
CA ASP A 130 2.44 -5.22 -3.08
C ASP A 130 1.63 -3.97 -3.42
N TYR A 131 0.37 -3.89 -2.98
CA TYR A 131 -0.42 -2.68 -3.12
C TYR A 131 0.16 -1.49 -2.35
N LEU A 132 0.62 -1.69 -1.10
CA LEU A 132 1.24 -0.64 -0.29
C LEU A 132 2.49 -0.03 -0.96
N LYS A 133 3.29 -0.85 -1.65
CA LYS A 133 4.47 -0.40 -2.41
C LYS A 133 4.13 0.57 -3.55
N THR A 134 2.86 0.63 -3.98
CA THR A 134 2.39 1.55 -5.03
C THR A 134 2.07 2.96 -4.53
N GLY A 135 2.25 3.22 -3.22
CA GLY A 135 2.04 4.55 -2.62
C GLY A 135 2.85 5.65 -3.31
N THR A 136 2.25 6.84 -3.40
CA THR A 136 2.82 7.92 -4.24
C THR A 136 3.57 9.00 -3.47
N LEU A 137 3.58 8.98 -2.13
CA LEU A 137 4.37 9.91 -1.33
C LEU A 137 5.81 9.39 -1.21
N THR A 138 6.61 9.60 -2.25
CA THR A 138 7.97 9.06 -2.31
C THR A 138 9.02 10.04 -1.77
N SER A 139 10.11 9.49 -1.23
CA SER A 139 11.35 10.20 -0.87
C SER A 139 12.51 9.21 -0.85
N THR A 140 13.72 9.74 -0.88
CA THR A 140 14.93 8.96 -0.60
C THR A 140 15.67 9.61 0.55
N GLU A 141 15.99 8.83 1.58
CA GLU A 141 16.68 9.29 2.78
C GLU A 141 17.94 8.46 3.04
N THR A 142 18.90 8.99 3.79
CA THR A 142 20.21 8.34 3.98
C THR A 142 20.30 7.39 5.16
N THR A 143 19.33 7.42 6.07
CA THR A 143 19.32 6.56 7.26
C THR A 143 17.94 6.00 7.52
N PHE A 144 17.90 4.82 8.15
CA PHE A 144 16.64 4.18 8.55
C PHE A 144 15.76 5.08 9.45
N GLN A 145 16.37 5.75 10.44
CA GLN A 145 15.64 6.66 11.33
C GLN A 145 15.06 7.87 10.59
N MET A 146 15.80 8.43 9.62
CA MET A 146 15.30 9.53 8.81
C MET A 146 14.18 9.05 7.88
N ALA A 147 14.32 7.87 7.27
CA ALA A 147 13.28 7.28 6.44
C ALA A 147 11.98 7.06 7.21
N LEU A 148 12.04 6.53 8.43
CA LEU A 148 10.89 6.42 9.34
C LEU A 148 10.24 7.77 9.66
N ALA A 149 11.06 8.75 10.06
CA ALA A 149 10.55 10.09 10.41
C ALA A 149 9.90 10.78 9.20
N MET A 150 10.51 10.66 8.02
CA MET A 150 10.02 11.26 6.78
C MET A 150 8.80 10.53 6.23
N ALA A 151 8.72 9.21 6.34
CA ALA A 151 7.52 8.45 5.98
C ALA A 151 6.31 8.98 6.76
N LYS A 152 6.44 9.07 8.09
CA LYS A 152 5.39 9.63 8.96
C LYS A 152 5.09 11.09 8.64
N GLY A 153 6.12 11.93 8.58
CA GLY A 153 5.98 13.37 8.37
C GLY A 153 5.31 13.71 7.03
N ARG A 154 5.58 12.93 5.97
CA ARG A 154 4.93 13.10 4.67
C ARG A 154 3.45 12.75 4.71
N VAL A 155 3.08 11.66 5.40
CA VAL A 155 1.67 11.30 5.63
C VAL A 155 0.95 12.42 6.38
N GLU A 156 1.50 12.89 7.51
CA GLU A 156 0.90 13.98 8.29
C GLU A 156 0.80 15.29 7.49
N ASN A 157 1.84 15.64 6.73
CA ASN A 157 1.85 16.84 5.91
C ASN A 157 0.79 16.77 4.80
N LYS A 158 0.63 15.62 4.14
CA LYS A 158 -0.40 15.44 3.11
C LYS A 158 -1.81 15.70 3.67
N PHE A 159 -2.12 15.19 4.86
CA PHE A 159 -3.41 15.45 5.50
C PHE A 159 -3.58 16.91 5.94
N LYS A 160 -2.53 17.54 6.47
CA LYS A 160 -2.54 18.99 6.77
C LYS A 160 -2.81 19.82 5.52
N GLN A 161 -2.23 19.47 4.38
CA GLN A 161 -2.50 20.10 3.07
C GLN A 161 -3.94 19.91 2.61
N MET A 162 -4.56 18.79 2.97
CA MET A 162 -5.98 18.53 2.71
C MET A 162 -6.92 19.17 3.76
N HIS A 163 -6.36 19.90 4.75
CA HIS A 163 -7.09 20.42 5.91
C HIS A 163 -7.84 19.32 6.69
N ARG A 164 -7.22 18.15 6.80
CA ARG A 164 -7.73 16.99 7.55
C ARG A 164 -6.73 16.60 8.63
N ASN A 165 -7.22 15.94 9.68
CA ASN A 165 -6.38 15.39 10.73
C ASN A 165 -6.07 13.92 10.46
N VAL A 166 -4.85 13.51 10.76
CA VAL A 166 -4.45 12.10 10.85
C VAL A 166 -4.74 11.64 12.27
N THR A 167 -5.52 10.57 12.42
CA THR A 167 -5.82 9.93 13.71
C THR A 167 -4.64 9.09 14.22
N GLY A 168 -3.77 8.64 13.32
CA GLY A 168 -2.59 7.84 13.61
C GLY A 168 -1.86 7.43 12.33
N VAL A 169 -0.63 6.93 12.45
CA VAL A 169 0.17 6.42 11.33
C VAL A 169 0.68 5.03 11.65
N VAL A 170 0.54 4.13 10.69
CA VAL A 170 1.10 2.77 10.70
C VAL A 170 2.29 2.72 9.76
N GLY A 171 3.38 2.10 10.22
CA GLY A 171 4.58 1.85 9.44
C GLY A 171 4.73 0.38 9.06
N PHE A 172 5.42 0.13 7.96
CA PHE A 172 5.81 -1.20 7.50
C PHE A 172 7.28 -1.13 7.09
N VAL A 173 8.10 -1.97 7.70
CA VAL A 173 9.54 -1.98 7.48
C VAL A 173 10.04 -3.42 7.43
N ASN A 174 11.19 -3.59 6.80
CA ASN A 174 11.89 -4.85 6.86
C ASN A 174 12.43 -5.11 8.28
N ILE A 175 12.27 -6.34 8.75
CA ILE A 175 12.75 -6.78 10.06
C ILE A 175 14.27 -6.64 10.21
N LEU A 176 15.04 -6.94 9.17
CA LEU A 176 16.50 -6.89 9.19
C LEU A 176 17.02 -5.44 9.30
N ASP A 177 16.36 -4.48 8.63
CA ASP A 177 16.72 -3.06 8.73
C ASP A 177 16.52 -2.54 10.17
N VAL A 178 15.46 -3.03 10.84
CA VAL A 178 15.24 -2.74 12.25
C VAL A 178 16.34 -3.35 13.12
N TYR A 179 16.69 -4.62 12.94
CA TYR A 179 17.75 -5.25 13.73
C TYR A 179 19.14 -4.63 13.48
N GLU A 180 19.43 -4.21 12.26
CA GLU A 180 20.66 -3.49 11.91
C GLU A 180 20.72 -2.12 12.60
N TYR A 181 19.60 -1.39 12.64
CA TYR A 181 19.47 -0.16 13.41
C TYR A 181 19.57 -0.39 14.93
N LEU A 182 19.05 -1.53 15.42
CA LEU A 182 18.90 -1.85 16.85
C LEU A 182 20.19 -2.23 17.58
N GLY A 183 21.35 -2.24 16.93
CA GLY A 183 22.64 -2.64 17.51
C GLY A 183 23.03 -1.96 18.84
N ALA A 184 22.28 -0.96 19.34
CA ALA A 184 22.43 -0.36 20.66
C ALA A 184 21.12 0.15 21.34
N ALA A 185 19.90 -0.16 20.85
CA ALA A 185 18.64 0.40 21.39
C ALA A 185 17.71 -0.65 22.01
N GLU A 186 17.18 -0.40 23.21
CA GLU A 186 16.11 -1.24 23.79
C GLU A 186 14.75 -0.87 23.17
N ILE A 187 14.23 -1.71 22.27
CA ILE A 187 12.85 -1.61 21.76
C ILE A 187 12.08 -2.86 22.15
N THR A 188 10.85 -2.67 22.62
CA THR A 188 9.91 -3.78 22.86
C THR A 188 9.26 -4.21 21.55
N ILE A 189 9.70 -5.35 21.02
CA ILE A 189 9.03 -6.04 19.90
C ILE A 189 7.93 -6.94 20.47
N GLN A 190 6.72 -6.81 19.93
CA GLN A 190 5.59 -7.67 20.25
C GLN A 190 5.41 -8.72 19.15
N ASN A 191 5.18 -9.96 19.57
CA ASN A 191 4.90 -11.09 18.69
C ASN A 191 3.49 -11.59 18.99
N GLN A 192 2.57 -11.45 18.04
CA GLN A 192 1.20 -11.88 18.22
C GLN A 192 0.61 -12.38 16.89
N PHE A 193 0.03 -13.57 16.89
CA PHE A 193 -0.65 -14.17 15.73
C PHE A 193 0.19 -14.19 14.44
N GLY A 194 1.50 -14.45 14.57
CA GLY A 194 2.42 -14.48 13.44
C GLY A 194 2.92 -13.10 12.99
N PHE A 195 2.36 -12.01 13.51
CA PHE A 195 2.85 -10.67 13.25
C PHE A 195 3.86 -10.24 14.31
N GLN A 196 4.98 -9.69 13.84
CA GLN A 196 5.94 -8.99 14.67
C GLN A 196 5.77 -7.49 14.45
N TYR A 197 5.73 -6.72 15.54
CA TYR A 197 5.54 -5.28 15.43
C TYR A 197 6.07 -4.51 16.64
N MET A 198 6.26 -3.22 16.46
CA MET A 198 6.62 -2.25 17.49
C MET A 198 5.46 -1.26 17.68
N LYS A 199 5.10 -0.94 18.93
CA LYS A 199 4.08 0.07 19.25
C LYS A 199 4.71 1.35 19.77
N ASP A 200 4.08 2.47 19.50
CA ASP A 200 4.44 3.81 20.00
C ASP A 200 5.89 4.22 19.72
N PHE A 201 6.51 3.64 18.69
CA PHE A 201 7.89 3.94 18.30
C PHE A 201 7.94 5.11 17.32
N MET A 202 8.74 6.13 17.64
CA MET A 202 8.86 7.37 16.84
C MET A 202 7.50 8.03 16.52
N GLY A 203 6.51 7.83 17.38
CA GLY A 203 5.15 8.36 17.24
C GLY A 203 4.25 7.61 16.25
N PHE A 204 4.70 6.49 15.68
CA PHE A 204 3.82 5.56 14.97
C PHE A 204 2.95 4.81 15.98
N ASN A 205 1.71 4.51 15.60
CA ASN A 205 0.84 3.65 16.40
C ASN A 205 1.38 2.22 16.43
N THR A 206 1.69 1.71 15.23
CA THR A 206 2.27 0.39 15.02
C THR A 206 3.26 0.48 13.87
N ILE A 207 4.42 -0.16 14.02
CA ILE A 207 5.33 -0.47 12.92
C ILE A 207 5.38 -1.99 12.77
N PHE A 208 4.91 -2.51 11.64
CA PHE A 208 5.01 -3.93 11.30
C PHE A 208 6.42 -4.27 10.84
N LEU A 209 6.95 -5.36 11.36
CA LEU A 209 8.23 -5.94 10.98
C LEU A 209 7.97 -7.09 10.02
N LEU A 210 8.40 -6.91 8.78
CA LEU A 210 8.09 -7.80 7.68
C LEU A 210 9.38 -8.41 7.09
N SER A 211 9.23 -9.54 6.41
CA SER A 211 10.33 -10.23 5.74
C SER A 211 10.72 -9.56 4.41
N ASP A 212 11.87 -9.97 3.86
CA ASP A 212 12.36 -9.51 2.54
C ASP A 212 11.37 -9.76 1.39
N SER A 213 10.59 -10.84 1.48
CA SER A 213 9.56 -11.16 0.48
C SER A 213 8.36 -10.21 0.53
N GLU A 214 8.11 -9.58 1.67
CA GLU A 214 6.96 -8.71 1.89
C GLU A 214 7.35 -7.25 1.66
N ILE A 215 8.42 -6.78 2.31
CA ILE A 215 8.99 -5.44 2.14
C ILE A 215 10.50 -5.58 1.93
N PRO A 216 11.05 -5.14 0.78
CA PRO A 216 12.49 -5.17 0.55
C PRO A 216 13.25 -4.35 1.61
N ARG A 217 14.47 -4.79 1.92
CA ARG A 217 15.42 -3.98 2.71
C ARG A 217 15.65 -2.62 2.07
N GLY A 218 15.93 -1.63 2.90
CA GLY A 218 16.10 -0.25 2.48
C GLY A 218 14.79 0.44 2.11
N GLN A 219 13.63 -0.09 2.53
CA GLN A 219 12.34 0.51 2.26
C GLN A 219 11.51 0.68 3.53
N VAL A 220 10.94 1.87 3.68
CA VAL A 220 10.01 2.22 4.76
C VAL A 220 8.71 2.68 4.14
N ILE A 221 7.61 2.01 4.49
CA ILE A 221 6.27 2.41 4.06
C ILE A 221 5.49 2.95 5.26
N ALA A 222 4.70 4.01 5.05
CA ALA A 222 3.78 4.51 6.06
C ALA A 222 2.42 4.86 5.46
N THR A 223 1.36 4.64 6.22
CA THR A 223 -0.02 4.99 5.86
C THR A 223 -0.76 5.51 7.09
N PRO A 224 -1.74 6.41 6.95
CA PRO A 224 -2.65 6.71 8.05
C PRO A 224 -3.36 5.45 8.53
N VAL A 225 -3.70 5.40 9.82
CA VAL A 225 -4.73 4.48 10.34
C VAL A 225 -6.05 4.75 9.60
N ASP A 226 -6.95 3.77 9.57
CA ASP A 226 -8.23 3.83 8.82
C ASP A 226 -8.11 4.03 7.30
N ASN A 227 -6.91 4.11 6.72
CA ASN A 227 -6.77 4.33 5.28
C ASN A 227 -7.05 3.06 4.48
N ILE A 228 -6.87 1.88 5.06
CA ILE A 228 -7.03 0.59 4.38
C ILE A 228 -8.44 0.04 4.60
N VAL A 229 -9.09 -0.32 3.49
CA VAL A 229 -10.44 -0.88 3.43
C VAL A 229 -10.37 -2.28 2.86
N LEU A 230 -11.04 -3.22 3.53
CA LEU A 230 -11.20 -4.58 3.04
C LEU A 230 -12.55 -4.72 2.36
N TYR A 231 -12.55 -5.01 1.07
CA TYR A 231 -13.74 -5.45 0.36
C TYR A 231 -13.77 -6.97 0.32
N TYR A 232 -14.95 -7.55 0.57
CA TYR A 232 -15.12 -8.99 0.52
C TYR A 232 -16.42 -9.41 -0.15
N VAL A 233 -16.40 -10.56 -0.82
CA VAL A 233 -17.59 -11.32 -1.23
C VAL A 233 -17.84 -12.38 -0.18
N ASP A 234 -19.10 -12.50 0.26
CA ASP A 234 -19.49 -13.48 1.28
C ASP A 234 -19.64 -14.87 0.67
N PRO A 235 -18.85 -15.87 1.09
CA PRO A 235 -18.93 -17.25 0.62
C PRO A 235 -20.26 -17.95 0.93
N ASN A 236 -21.03 -17.44 1.89
CA ASN A 236 -22.34 -17.98 2.27
C ASN A 236 -23.48 -17.31 1.48
N GLU A 237 -23.19 -16.80 0.28
CA GLU A 237 -24.20 -16.23 -0.61
C GLU A 237 -25.25 -17.29 -1.00
N SER A 238 -26.54 -16.95 -0.91
CA SER A 238 -27.65 -17.91 -1.07
C SER A 238 -27.69 -18.58 -2.44
N ASP A 239 -27.16 -17.92 -3.48
CA ASP A 239 -27.14 -18.46 -4.82
C ASP A 239 -26.10 -19.59 -4.99
N PHE A 240 -25.01 -19.59 -4.21
CA PHE A 240 -24.06 -20.72 -4.18
C PHE A 240 -24.71 -21.94 -3.54
N ALA A 241 -25.39 -21.74 -2.41
CA ALA A 241 -26.13 -22.80 -1.72
C ALA A 241 -27.23 -23.42 -2.61
N ARG A 242 -27.95 -22.61 -3.39
CA ARG A 242 -28.94 -23.09 -4.38
C ARG A 242 -28.33 -23.94 -5.49
N ALA A 243 -27.07 -23.67 -5.85
CA ALA A 243 -26.31 -24.49 -6.79
C ALA A 243 -25.68 -25.74 -6.13
N GLY A 244 -25.92 -25.98 -4.84
CA GLY A 244 -25.33 -27.10 -4.09
C GLY A 244 -23.91 -26.85 -3.61
N LEU A 245 -23.39 -25.63 -3.77
CA LEU A 245 -22.06 -25.22 -3.30
C LEU A 245 -22.18 -24.61 -1.90
N VAL A 246 -22.35 -25.46 -0.89
CA VAL A 246 -22.44 -25.04 0.51
C VAL A 246 -21.04 -25.01 1.10
N TYR A 247 -20.64 -23.84 1.62
CA TYR A 247 -19.36 -23.67 2.31
C TYR A 247 -19.60 -23.41 3.79
N THR A 248 -18.75 -23.97 4.63
CA THR A 248 -18.62 -23.56 6.02
C THR A 248 -17.92 -22.21 6.08
N VAL A 249 -18.41 -21.33 6.96
CA VAL A 249 -17.90 -19.97 7.22
C VAL A 249 -17.91 -19.72 8.72
N SER A 250 -17.24 -18.67 9.21
CA SER A 250 -17.23 -18.30 10.62
C SER A 250 -17.52 -16.80 10.82
N GLY A 251 -17.93 -16.45 12.04
CA GLY A 251 -18.06 -15.06 12.47
C GLY A 251 -19.17 -14.26 11.77
N GLU A 252 -19.09 -12.93 11.93
CA GLU A 252 -20.02 -11.98 11.31
C GLU A 252 -19.52 -11.48 9.94
N THR A 253 -18.22 -11.65 9.67
CA THR A 253 -17.57 -11.23 8.42
C THR A 253 -16.96 -12.47 7.77
N ASN A 254 -17.75 -13.18 6.96
CA ASN A 254 -17.31 -14.40 6.29
C ASN A 254 -16.29 -14.05 5.19
N LEU A 255 -14.99 -14.21 5.47
CA LEU A 255 -13.93 -13.85 4.51
C LEU A 255 -13.55 -15.00 3.58
N ILE A 256 -13.76 -16.23 4.06
CA ILE A 256 -13.40 -17.46 3.37
C ILE A 256 -14.46 -18.52 3.64
N GLY A 257 -14.81 -19.27 2.60
CA GLY A 257 -15.65 -20.44 2.69
C GLY A 257 -14.81 -21.67 2.48
N PHE A 258 -15.01 -22.70 3.29
CA PHE A 258 -14.28 -23.96 3.18
C PHE A 258 -15.23 -25.15 3.18
N HIS A 259 -14.98 -26.12 2.31
CA HIS A 259 -15.81 -27.33 2.20
C HIS A 259 -14.92 -28.52 1.88
N THR A 260 -15.22 -29.66 2.49
CA THR A 260 -14.47 -30.90 2.29
C THR A 260 -15.40 -32.06 1.99
N GLN A 261 -14.99 -32.95 1.10
CA GLN A 261 -15.80 -34.09 0.68
C GLN A 261 -14.95 -35.24 0.14
N GLY A 262 -15.49 -36.45 0.16
CA GLY A 262 -14.91 -37.57 -0.57
C GLY A 262 -15.34 -37.54 -2.04
N ASN A 263 -14.39 -37.71 -2.96
CA ASN A 263 -14.66 -37.92 -4.37
C ASN A 263 -14.47 -39.40 -4.74
N TYR A 264 -15.57 -40.08 -4.99
CA TYR A 264 -15.60 -41.51 -5.33
C TYR A 264 -15.17 -41.82 -6.77
N HIS A 265 -15.14 -40.83 -7.66
CA HIS A 265 -14.66 -41.02 -9.03
C HIS A 265 -13.14 -41.21 -9.09
N THR A 266 -12.41 -40.55 -8.18
CA THR A 266 -10.94 -40.56 -8.13
C THR A 266 -10.38 -41.12 -6.83
N ALA A 267 -11.24 -41.52 -5.88
CA ALA A 267 -10.88 -42.03 -4.57
C ALA A 267 -9.96 -41.07 -3.77
N VAL A 268 -10.36 -39.81 -3.68
CA VAL A 268 -9.61 -38.76 -2.95
C VAL A 268 -10.50 -38.04 -1.93
N SER A 269 -9.89 -37.44 -0.91
CA SER A 269 -10.50 -36.46 -0.01
C SER A 269 -10.22 -35.06 -0.56
N GLU A 270 -11.25 -34.39 -1.06
CA GLU A 270 -11.18 -33.03 -1.61
C GLU A 270 -11.40 -31.98 -0.53
N ALA A 271 -10.76 -30.84 -0.72
CA ALA A 271 -10.99 -29.62 0.04
C ALA A 271 -11.06 -28.43 -0.94
N PHE A 272 -12.06 -27.59 -0.74
CA PHE A 272 -12.34 -26.40 -1.55
C PHE A 272 -12.34 -25.18 -0.65
N ALA A 273 -11.61 -24.15 -1.06
CA ALA A 273 -11.66 -22.83 -0.46
C ALA A 273 -12.18 -21.82 -1.49
N VAL A 274 -13.11 -20.96 -1.07
CA VAL A 274 -13.62 -19.86 -1.87
C VAL A 274 -13.47 -18.56 -1.11
N MET A 275 -12.99 -17.51 -1.79
CA MET A 275 -12.87 -16.18 -1.23
C MET A 275 -13.10 -15.14 -2.33
N GLY A 276 -13.36 -13.91 -1.93
CA GLY A 276 -13.26 -12.78 -2.84
C GLY A 276 -12.83 -11.60 -2.00
N LEU A 277 -11.53 -11.39 -1.85
CA LEU A 277 -10.97 -10.42 -0.92
C LEU A 277 -10.12 -9.42 -1.69
N THR A 278 -10.31 -8.13 -1.42
CA THR A 278 -9.40 -7.10 -1.95
C THR A 278 -9.22 -5.96 -0.97
N LEU A 279 -7.97 -5.54 -0.81
CA LEU A 279 -7.57 -4.47 0.10
C LEU A 279 -7.23 -3.21 -0.70
N PHE A 280 -7.80 -2.08 -0.30
CA PHE A 280 -7.59 -0.79 -0.96
C PHE A 280 -7.33 0.31 0.02
N ALA A 281 -6.53 1.29 -0.38
CA ALA A 281 -6.40 2.54 0.33
C ALA A 281 -7.44 3.55 -0.14
N GLU A 282 -8.09 4.25 0.78
CA GLU A 282 -8.96 5.39 0.47
C GLU A 282 -8.13 6.54 -0.14
N TYR A 283 -6.97 6.82 0.45
CA TYR A 283 -5.98 7.81 0.02
C TYR A 283 -4.67 7.11 -0.35
N ILE A 284 -4.59 6.63 -1.60
CA ILE A 284 -3.33 6.08 -2.14
C ILE A 284 -2.23 7.16 -2.22
N ASP A 285 -2.63 8.41 -2.42
CA ASP A 285 -1.76 9.58 -2.41
C ASP A 285 -1.39 10.06 -1.00
N ALA A 286 -1.78 9.28 0.02
CA ALA A 286 -1.33 9.41 1.39
C ALA A 286 -0.59 8.17 1.90
N ILE A 287 -0.19 7.24 1.03
CA ILE A 287 0.77 6.19 1.38
C ILE A 287 2.17 6.68 1.00
N ALA A 288 3.06 6.72 1.99
CA ALA A 288 4.45 7.06 1.82
C ALA A 288 5.30 5.82 1.59
N VAL A 289 6.20 5.90 0.61
CA VAL A 289 7.16 4.85 0.25
C VAL A 289 8.52 5.51 0.19
N ILE A 290 9.32 5.29 1.23
CA ILE A 290 10.61 5.94 1.41
C ILE A 290 11.71 4.92 1.14
N THR A 291 12.61 5.26 0.23
CA THR A 291 13.82 4.48 -0.04
C THR A 291 14.94 4.96 0.87
N ILE A 292 15.71 4.02 1.40
CA ILE A 292 16.96 4.28 2.09
C ILE A 292 18.08 4.07 1.08
N ASP A 293 18.84 5.13 0.83
CA ASP A 293 20.06 5.08 0.02
C ASP A 293 21.19 5.71 0.83
N GLU A 294 22.13 4.87 1.28
CA GLU A 294 23.28 5.30 2.08
C GLU A 294 24.39 5.94 1.23
N THR A 295 24.32 5.80 -0.10
CA THR A 295 25.31 6.30 -1.06
C THR A 295 24.67 7.14 -2.16
N PRO A 296 23.78 8.11 -1.84
CA PRO A 296 23.02 8.76 -2.87
C PRO A 296 23.94 9.68 -3.69
N THR A 297 23.84 9.57 -5.01
CA THR A 297 24.60 10.38 -5.94
C THR A 297 23.68 11.33 -6.69
N LEU A 298 24.17 12.53 -6.96
CA LEU A 298 23.44 13.49 -7.77
C LEU A 298 23.42 12.99 -9.22
N GLY A 299 22.23 12.73 -9.76
CA GLY A 299 22.11 12.34 -11.16
C GLY A 299 22.39 13.53 -12.09
N THR A 300 22.62 13.22 -13.37
CA THR A 300 23.07 14.20 -14.36
C THR A 300 21.92 14.61 -15.28
N LEU A 301 21.65 15.91 -15.37
CA LEU A 301 20.84 16.50 -16.43
C LEU A 301 21.76 17.00 -17.55
N THR A 302 21.46 16.60 -18.78
CA THR A 302 21.95 17.31 -19.96
C THR A 302 21.11 18.57 -20.13
N VAL A 303 21.72 19.75 -19.96
CA VAL A 303 21.05 21.04 -20.15
C VAL A 303 21.58 21.66 -21.43
N ASN A 304 20.69 21.99 -22.35
CA ASN A 304 21.02 22.76 -23.55
C ASN A 304 20.37 24.14 -23.47
N SER A 305 21.11 25.14 -23.95
CA SER A 305 20.66 26.52 -24.04
C SER A 305 20.83 26.99 -25.48
N VAL A 306 19.74 27.48 -26.07
CA VAL A 306 19.70 28.05 -27.42
C VAL A 306 19.00 29.41 -27.39
N ALA A 307 19.13 30.20 -28.46
CA ALA A 307 18.48 31.50 -28.54
C ALA A 307 16.97 31.39 -28.24
N GLY A 308 16.49 32.24 -27.33
CA GLY A 308 15.08 32.31 -26.94
C GLY A 308 14.22 33.01 -27.99
N THR A 309 13.02 33.40 -27.56
CA THR A 309 12.02 34.06 -28.40
C THR A 309 12.21 35.58 -28.40
N GLU A 310 12.51 36.17 -27.24
CA GLU A 310 12.75 37.61 -27.06
C GLU A 310 14.22 37.93 -26.86
N SER A 311 14.62 39.19 -27.08
CA SER A 311 16.00 39.62 -26.87
C SER A 311 16.39 39.48 -25.40
N GLY A 312 17.53 38.86 -25.13
CA GLY A 312 18.02 38.60 -23.77
C GLY A 312 17.43 37.34 -23.11
N ASP A 313 16.59 36.59 -23.82
CA ASP A 313 16.07 35.31 -23.36
C ASP A 313 16.81 34.14 -23.99
N THR A 314 16.87 33.03 -23.25
CA THR A 314 17.34 31.74 -23.71
C THR A 314 16.28 30.66 -23.57
N LYS A 315 16.21 29.77 -24.54
CA LYS A 315 15.38 28.58 -24.51
C LYS A 315 16.18 27.41 -23.96
N ILE A 316 15.67 26.79 -22.90
CA ILE A 316 16.31 25.65 -22.24
C ILE A 316 15.59 24.35 -22.57
N THR A 317 16.37 23.30 -22.81
CA THR A 317 15.88 21.92 -22.83
C THR A 317 16.71 21.06 -21.91
N VAL A 318 16.07 20.10 -21.24
CA VAL A 318 16.73 19.16 -20.33
C VAL A 318 16.45 17.71 -20.72
N ASN A 319 17.43 16.83 -20.51
CA ASN A 319 17.30 15.39 -20.67
C ASN A 319 18.09 14.65 -19.58
N PRO A 320 17.53 13.64 -18.90
CA PRO A 320 16.17 13.10 -19.07
C PRO A 320 15.07 14.08 -18.65
N ALA A 321 13.83 13.78 -19.06
CA ALA A 321 12.65 14.42 -18.49
C ALA A 321 12.51 14.04 -17.01
N LYS A 322 11.66 14.77 -16.27
CA LYS A 322 11.44 14.50 -14.86
C LYS A 322 11.09 13.04 -14.60
N GLU A 323 11.70 12.46 -13.58
CA GLU A 323 11.47 11.08 -13.17
C GLU A 323 10.07 10.88 -12.59
N ASN A 324 9.53 11.92 -11.93
CA ASN A 324 8.19 11.92 -11.35
C ASN A 324 7.42 13.18 -11.75
N VAL A 325 6.12 13.05 -12.03
CA VAL A 325 5.24 14.17 -12.38
C VAL A 325 5.18 15.23 -11.27
N ASN A 326 5.38 14.84 -10.01
CA ASN A 326 5.37 15.73 -8.85
C ASN A 326 6.71 16.45 -8.62
N ASN A 327 7.77 16.10 -9.36
CA ASN A 327 9.05 16.77 -9.27
C ASN A 327 8.97 18.19 -9.85
N VAL A 328 9.84 19.07 -9.38
CA VAL A 328 9.88 20.49 -9.79
C VAL A 328 11.24 20.82 -10.39
N TYR A 329 11.26 21.65 -11.44
CA TYR A 329 12.52 22.20 -11.93
C TYR A 329 12.83 23.50 -11.19
N LYS A 330 14.06 23.60 -10.70
CA LYS A 330 14.65 24.80 -10.14
C LYS A 330 15.83 25.24 -11.01
N TYR A 331 16.08 26.53 -11.10
CA TYR A 331 17.24 27.04 -11.82
C TYR A 331 17.88 28.24 -11.13
N LYS A 332 19.15 28.47 -11.46
CA LYS A 332 19.90 29.66 -11.08
C LYS A 332 20.82 30.08 -12.21
N VAL A 333 20.84 31.38 -12.49
CA VAL A 333 21.74 32.00 -13.46
C VAL A 333 22.85 32.70 -12.69
N ALA A 334 24.09 32.47 -13.09
CA ALA A 334 25.28 33.04 -12.46
C ALA A 334 26.43 33.16 -13.48
N THR A 335 27.53 33.80 -13.10
CA THR A 335 28.72 33.90 -13.97
C THR A 335 29.34 32.54 -14.23
N GLU A 336 29.33 31.66 -13.23
CA GLU A 336 29.86 30.29 -13.29
C GLU A 336 28.78 29.27 -12.94
N ALA A 337 29.00 28.01 -13.31
CA ALA A 337 28.08 26.93 -12.97
C ALA A 337 28.02 26.77 -11.44
N VAL A 338 26.80 26.75 -10.90
CA VAL A 338 26.59 26.60 -9.47
C VAL A 338 26.66 25.11 -9.12
N THR A 339 27.57 24.76 -8.19
CA THR A 339 27.67 23.40 -7.65
C THR A 339 26.42 23.06 -6.83
N VAL A 340 25.86 21.89 -7.08
CA VAL A 340 24.70 21.34 -6.37
C VAL A 340 25.09 19.98 -5.81
N GLY A 341 24.70 19.71 -4.57
CA GLY A 341 24.80 18.37 -3.97
C GLY A 341 23.48 17.64 -4.01
N TYR A 342 23.51 16.29 -4.03
CA TYR A 342 22.29 15.49 -3.84
C TYR A 342 21.59 15.87 -2.53
N GLY A 343 20.26 15.96 -2.55
CA GLY A 343 19.46 16.29 -1.36
C GLY A 343 19.63 17.73 -0.86
N GLN A 344 20.36 18.59 -1.58
CA GLN A 344 20.44 20.01 -1.23
C GLN A 344 19.05 20.64 -1.36
N ASN A 345 18.63 21.39 -0.33
CA ASN A 345 17.34 22.09 -0.38
C ASN A 345 17.47 23.37 -1.20
N LEU A 346 16.77 23.43 -2.33
CA LEU A 346 16.79 24.53 -3.30
C LEU A 346 15.46 25.30 -3.34
N ARG A 347 14.70 25.31 -2.24
CA ARG A 347 13.41 26.02 -2.16
C ARG A 347 13.50 27.48 -2.60
N ASN A 348 14.63 28.13 -2.31
CA ASN A 348 14.89 29.54 -2.61
C ASN A 348 15.37 29.82 -4.04
N TRP A 349 15.54 28.79 -4.88
CA TRP A 349 15.86 28.97 -6.29
C TRP A 349 14.60 29.27 -7.11
N SER A 350 14.78 29.89 -8.28
CA SER A 350 13.71 30.18 -9.21
C SER A 350 13.08 28.89 -9.73
N THR A 351 11.76 28.83 -9.76
CA THR A 351 11.01 27.69 -10.31
C THR A 351 10.89 27.85 -11.83
N TRP A 352 11.08 26.76 -12.57
CA TRP A 352 10.86 26.71 -14.01
C TRP A 352 9.78 25.67 -14.35
N ASP A 353 8.92 26.02 -15.30
CA ASP A 353 7.82 25.16 -15.77
C ASP A 353 8.28 24.06 -16.75
N GLY A 354 9.55 24.10 -17.16
CA GLY A 354 10.13 23.17 -18.14
C GLY A 354 9.89 23.57 -19.59
N LYS A 355 9.30 24.75 -19.86
CA LYS A 355 8.85 25.15 -21.21
C LYS A 355 9.13 26.60 -21.55
N ALA A 356 8.89 27.53 -20.62
CA ALA A 356 9.05 28.95 -20.85
C ALA A 356 10.53 29.29 -21.09
N ASP A 357 10.78 30.31 -21.91
CA ASP A 357 12.12 30.87 -22.05
C ASP A 357 12.53 31.55 -20.73
N ILE A 358 13.84 31.63 -20.51
CA ILE A 358 14.42 32.20 -19.29
C ILE A 358 15.25 33.41 -19.67
N THR A 359 15.00 34.54 -19.02
CA THR A 359 15.85 35.73 -19.15
C THR A 359 17.22 35.49 -18.52
N ALA A 360 18.25 35.44 -19.36
CA ALA A 360 19.63 35.22 -18.96
C ALA A 360 20.56 35.73 -20.06
N ALA A 361 21.63 36.44 -19.70
CA ALA A 361 22.53 37.05 -20.67
C ALA A 361 23.53 36.03 -21.25
N THR A 362 23.87 36.17 -22.54
CA THR A 362 24.91 35.36 -23.19
C THR A 362 26.24 35.47 -22.44
N GLY A 363 26.89 34.32 -22.22
CA GLY A 363 28.14 34.23 -21.47
C GLY A 363 27.96 33.93 -19.98
N GLN A 364 26.74 34.01 -19.43
CA GLN A 364 26.43 33.45 -18.11
C GLN A 364 26.30 31.92 -18.17
N LYS A 365 26.27 31.28 -17.01
CA LYS A 365 25.92 29.88 -16.82
C LYS A 365 24.54 29.79 -16.21
N ILE A 366 23.75 28.86 -16.73
CA ILE A 366 22.48 28.45 -16.13
C ILE A 366 22.64 27.04 -15.58
N THR A 367 22.39 26.87 -14.28
CA THR A 367 22.29 25.56 -13.64
C THR A 367 20.81 25.24 -13.47
N VAL A 368 20.39 24.10 -13.98
CA VAL A 368 19.03 23.56 -13.82
C VAL A 368 19.11 22.31 -12.97
N VAL A 369 18.16 22.18 -12.04
CA VAL A 369 18.07 21.08 -11.09
C VAL A 369 16.65 20.53 -11.11
N GLU A 370 16.52 19.23 -11.23
CA GLU A 370 15.31 18.52 -10.86
C GLU A 370 15.32 18.30 -9.35
N CYS A 371 14.26 18.74 -8.69
CA CYS A 371 14.04 18.49 -7.27
C CYS A 371 12.80 17.63 -7.05
N ASP A 372 12.81 16.88 -5.95
CA ASP A 372 11.59 16.23 -5.46
C ASP A 372 10.51 17.27 -5.08
N GLY A 373 9.31 16.80 -4.73
CA GLY A 373 8.20 17.67 -4.28
C GLY A 373 8.48 18.50 -3.02
N THR A 374 9.62 18.29 -2.34
CA THR A 374 10.08 19.05 -1.16
C THR A 374 11.29 19.94 -1.44
N TYR A 375 11.63 20.14 -2.71
CA TYR A 375 12.74 20.97 -3.20
C TYR A 375 14.14 20.40 -2.92
N LYS A 376 14.27 19.10 -2.71
CA LYS A 376 15.55 18.40 -2.55
C LYS A 376 16.11 18.01 -3.91
N ALA A 377 17.35 18.38 -4.21
CA ALA A 377 17.99 18.11 -5.49
C ALA A 377 18.17 16.61 -5.77
N LEU A 378 17.77 16.17 -6.96
CA LEU A 378 17.88 14.79 -7.44
C LEU A 378 18.85 14.70 -8.62
N ASN A 379 18.62 15.52 -9.65
CA ASN A 379 19.42 15.60 -10.87
C ASN A 379 19.84 17.05 -11.12
N ALA A 380 21.07 17.30 -11.59
CA ALA A 380 21.51 18.65 -11.94
C ALA A 380 22.34 18.68 -13.22
N GLY A 381 22.32 19.83 -13.88
CA GLY A 381 23.17 20.10 -15.03
C GLY A 381 23.30 21.59 -15.30
N SER A 382 24.27 21.96 -16.12
CA SER A 382 24.53 23.36 -16.44
C SER A 382 24.86 23.55 -17.93
N ALA A 383 24.49 24.72 -18.45
CA ALA A 383 24.81 25.14 -19.81
C ALA A 383 25.40 26.55 -19.83
N SER A 384 26.22 26.85 -20.84
CA SER A 384 26.50 28.24 -21.20
C SER A 384 25.25 28.84 -21.84
N VAL A 385 24.83 30.01 -21.36
CA VAL A 385 23.66 30.71 -21.88
C VAL A 385 23.95 31.22 -23.28
N THR A 386 23.06 30.87 -24.20
CA THR A 386 22.95 31.43 -25.55
C THR A 386 21.63 32.21 -25.63
N ALA A 387 21.69 33.52 -25.40
CA ALA A 387 20.52 34.39 -25.50
C ALA A 387 20.31 34.88 -26.95
N LYS A 388 19.08 35.31 -27.28
CA LYS A 388 18.74 35.89 -28.59
C LYS A 388 19.26 37.32 -28.78
#